data_AF-A0AA37L5X4-F1
#
_entry.id   AF-A0AA37L5X4-F1
#
_cell.length_a   1.000
_cell.length_b   1.000
_cell.length_c   1.000
_cell.angle_alpha   90.00
_cell.angle_beta   90.00
_cell.angle_gamma   90.00
#
_symmetry.space_group_name_H-M   'P 1'
#
loop_
_entity.id
_entity.type
_entity.pdbx_description
1 polymer ?
#
loop_
_entity_poly.entity_id
_entity_poly.type
_entity_poly.pdbx_seq_one_letter_code
_entity_poly.pdbx_strand_id
1 'polypeptide(L)'
;MPATFVHSDGTEFIAEGLALGIPIDPRLPEDFDSTPNSTRPPSHGKWWYLPFIRTETIEAMDAFYAQRTDEHAPAAREFWREGRATWLAAWPSGTRYDVRCLDGGAWDRSTNWGSFPTLEQAVECALTQGANMNRIVCATPDPVAAGGTL
;
A
#
# COMPACT_ATOMS: atom_id res chain seq x y z
N MET A 1 -4.09 3.50 -13.29
CA MET A 1 -4.51 4.88 -13.04
C MET A 1 -5.30 4.79 -11.76
N PRO A 2 -4.90 5.55 -10.72
CA PRO A 2 -5.56 5.45 -9.43
C PRO A 2 -7.00 5.97 -9.56
N ALA A 3 -7.92 5.33 -8.82
CA ALA A 3 -9.32 5.67 -8.76
C ALA A 3 -9.71 6.13 -7.35
N THR A 4 -10.80 6.88 -7.26
CA THR A 4 -11.39 7.29 -5.98
C THR A 4 -12.40 6.24 -5.50
N PHE A 5 -12.27 5.84 -4.24
CA PHE A 5 -13.15 4.89 -3.55
C PHE A 5 -13.75 5.56 -2.32
N VAL A 6 -15.01 5.25 -2.00
CA VAL A 6 -15.77 5.96 -0.95
C VAL A 6 -16.25 4.98 0.10
N HIS A 7 -15.71 5.09 1.31
CA HIS A 7 -16.18 4.33 2.46
C HIS A 7 -17.63 4.71 2.82
N SER A 8 -18.36 3.85 3.54
CA SER A 8 -19.79 4.06 3.84
C SER A 8 -20.09 5.32 4.67
N ASP A 9 -19.10 5.86 5.38
CA ASP A 9 -19.21 7.11 6.12
C ASP A 9 -18.92 8.35 5.26
N GLY A 10 -18.72 8.18 3.95
CA GLY A 10 -18.38 9.23 3.00
C GLY A 10 -16.88 9.52 2.88
N THR A 11 -16.02 8.80 3.60
CA THR A 11 -14.57 9.01 3.53
C THR A 11 -14.00 8.53 2.20
N GLU A 12 -13.30 9.42 1.50
CA GLU A 12 -12.69 9.11 0.21
C GLU A 12 -11.25 8.59 0.34
N PHE A 13 -10.88 7.66 -0.54
CA PHE A 13 -9.55 7.08 -0.67
C PHE A 13 -9.16 7.03 -2.14
N ILE A 14 -7.90 7.35 -2.44
CA ILE A 14 -7.36 7.20 -3.80
C ILE A 14 -6.43 5.99 -3.79
N ALA A 15 -6.64 5.02 -4.67
CA ALA A 15 -5.85 3.80 -4.75
C ALA A 15 -5.79 3.24 -6.18
N GLU A 16 -4.82 2.38 -6.50
CA GLU A 16 -4.77 1.71 -7.81
C GLU A 16 -5.84 0.61 -7.93
N GLY A 17 -6.31 0.06 -6.81
CA GLY A 17 -7.37 -0.93 -6.82
C GLY A 17 -7.98 -1.19 -5.45
N LEU A 18 -8.97 -2.09 -5.43
CA LEU A 18 -9.65 -2.56 -4.23
C LEU A 18 -9.83 -4.07 -4.29
N ALA A 19 -9.40 -4.79 -3.25
CA ALA A 19 -9.64 -6.22 -3.11
C ALA A 19 -10.45 -6.50 -1.84
N LEU A 20 -11.71 -6.91 -1.99
CA LEU A 20 -12.63 -7.20 -0.87
C LEU A 20 -12.67 -6.07 0.18
N GLY A 21 -12.66 -4.81 -0.28
CA GLY A 21 -12.69 -3.62 0.57
C GLY A 21 -11.34 -3.17 1.13
N ILE A 22 -10.24 -3.80 0.72
CA ILE A 22 -8.87 -3.45 1.10
C ILE A 22 -8.23 -2.64 -0.05
N PRO A 23 -7.76 -1.40 0.19
CA PRO A 23 -7.06 -0.61 -0.81
C PRO A 23 -5.75 -1.26 -1.27
N ILE A 24 -5.49 -1.26 -2.58
CA ILE A 24 -4.22 -1.67 -3.20
C ILE A 24 -3.49 -0.44 -3.70
N ASP A 25 -2.24 -0.27 -3.26
CA ASP A 25 -1.39 0.89 -3.54
C ASP A 25 -2.12 2.23 -3.34
N PRO A 26 -2.66 2.47 -2.14
CA PRO A 26 -3.31 3.74 -1.85
C PRO A 26 -2.32 4.91 -1.91
N ARG A 27 -2.79 6.06 -2.39
CA ARG A 27 -2.10 7.34 -2.19
C ARG A 27 -2.25 7.75 -0.72
N LEU A 28 -1.20 7.48 0.04
CA LEU A 28 -1.12 7.88 1.44
C LEU A 28 -0.83 9.39 1.55
N PRO A 29 -1.19 10.02 2.68
CA PRO A 29 -0.76 11.38 3.00
C PRO A 29 0.76 11.52 2.98
N GLU A 30 1.23 12.76 2.81
CA GLU A 30 2.64 13.10 2.97
C GLU A 30 3.13 12.70 4.38
N ASP A 31 4.38 12.22 4.47
CA ASP A 31 5.02 11.77 5.72
C ASP A 31 4.25 10.69 6.51
N PHE A 32 3.33 9.97 5.87
CA PHE A 32 2.47 9.01 6.57
C PHE A 32 3.25 7.91 7.32
N ASP A 33 4.33 7.40 6.74
CA ASP A 33 5.19 6.36 7.34
C ASP A 33 6.43 6.92 8.06
N SER A 34 6.45 8.23 8.37
CA SER A 34 7.51 8.90 9.13
C SER A 34 6.97 9.80 10.24
N THR A 35 5.64 9.90 10.41
CA THR A 35 5.00 10.77 11.40
C THR A 35 4.69 10.02 12.71
N PRO A 36 5.21 10.46 13.86
CA PRO A 36 4.89 9.86 15.16
C PRO A 36 3.39 9.85 15.48
N ASN A 37 2.89 8.79 16.10
CA ASN A 37 1.46 8.63 16.44
C ASN A 37 0.94 9.76 17.33
N SER A 38 1.77 10.27 18.25
CA SER A 38 1.44 11.34 19.18
C SER A 38 1.31 12.72 18.53
N THR A 39 1.86 12.91 17.32
CA THR A 39 1.90 14.22 16.63
C THR A 39 1.26 14.15 15.25
N ARG A 40 0.48 13.09 14.98
CA ARG A 40 -0.06 12.81 13.66
C ARG A 40 -1.20 13.79 13.30
N PRO A 41 -1.21 14.39 12.09
CA PRO A 41 -2.23 15.35 11.72
C PRO A 41 -3.60 14.68 11.52
N PRO A 42 -4.71 15.42 11.66
CA PRO A 42 -6.07 14.88 11.46
C PRO A 42 -6.29 14.21 10.09
N SER A 43 -5.56 14.64 9.05
CA SER A 43 -5.62 14.06 7.71
C SER A 43 -5.24 12.57 7.66
N HIS A 44 -4.47 12.08 8.63
CA HIS A 44 -4.12 10.66 8.71
C HIS A 44 -5.17 9.86 9.48
N GLY A 45 -6.13 10.53 10.13
CA GLY A 45 -7.15 9.94 11.00
C GLY A 45 -7.90 8.78 10.36
N LYS A 46 -8.27 8.94 9.09
CA LYS A 46 -9.02 7.93 8.32
C LYS A 46 -8.29 6.61 8.06
N TRP A 47 -6.98 6.55 8.28
CA TRP A 47 -6.15 5.37 8.04
C TRP A 47 -5.96 4.51 9.29
N TRP A 48 -6.39 4.99 10.47
CA TRP A 48 -6.33 4.19 11.68
C TRP A 48 -7.21 2.95 11.55
N TYR A 49 -6.61 1.80 11.81
CA TYR A 49 -7.25 0.49 11.71
C TYR A 49 -7.87 0.27 10.33
N LEU A 50 -7.23 0.75 9.26
CA LEU A 50 -7.60 0.45 7.88
C LEU A 50 -6.42 -0.29 7.23
N PRO A 51 -6.49 -1.62 7.07
CA PRO A 51 -5.44 -2.35 6.37
C PRO A 51 -5.42 -1.96 4.90
N PHE A 52 -4.22 -1.93 4.32
CA PHE A 52 -3.99 -1.72 2.90
C PHE A 52 -2.84 -2.59 2.40
N ILE A 53 -2.81 -2.81 1.09
CA ILE A 53 -1.79 -3.61 0.42
C ILE A 53 -0.88 -2.68 -0.36
N ARG A 54 0.43 -2.89 -0.27
CA ARG A 54 1.42 -2.31 -1.18
C ARG A 54 2.02 -3.38 -2.08
N THR A 55 2.17 -3.05 -3.34
CA THR A 55 2.76 -3.91 -4.35
C THR A 55 4.19 -3.44 -4.63
N GLU A 56 5.14 -4.37 -4.57
CA GLU A 56 6.52 -4.14 -4.97
C GLU A 56 6.88 -5.13 -6.07
N THR A 57 7.23 -4.65 -7.25
CA THR A 57 7.59 -5.53 -8.38
C THR A 57 9.09 -5.61 -8.56
N ILE A 58 9.55 -6.69 -9.18
CA ILE A 58 10.96 -6.85 -9.49
C ILE A 58 11.45 -5.73 -10.41
N GLU A 59 10.62 -5.28 -11.35
CA GLU A 59 10.95 -4.17 -12.26
C GLU A 59 11.07 -2.84 -11.51
N ALA A 60 10.18 -2.58 -10.54
CA ALA A 60 10.24 -1.39 -9.70
C ALA A 60 11.51 -1.40 -8.83
N MET A 61 11.85 -2.55 -8.25
CA MET A 61 13.09 -2.73 -7.49
C MET A 61 14.34 -2.57 -8.37
N ASP A 62 14.36 -3.18 -9.55
CA ASP A 62 15.44 -3.03 -10.53
C ASP A 62 15.63 -1.54 -10.89
N ALA A 63 14.54 -0.84 -11.18
CA ALA A 63 14.55 0.59 -11.48
C ALA A 63 15.05 1.43 -10.29
N PHE A 64 14.54 1.16 -9.08
CA PHE A 64 14.94 1.85 -7.86
C PHE A 64 16.45 1.79 -7.66
N TYR A 65 17.04 0.59 -7.66
CA TYR A 65 18.48 0.43 -7.47
C TYR A 65 19.32 0.99 -8.63
N ALA A 66 18.83 0.87 -9.88
CA ALA A 66 19.52 1.43 -11.04
C ALA A 66 19.58 2.97 -11.00
N GLN A 67 18.52 3.62 -10.52
CA GLN A 67 18.38 5.08 -10.52
C GLN A 67 19.00 5.78 -9.29
N ARG A 68 19.47 5.04 -8.28
CA ARG A 68 20.15 5.63 -7.11
C ARG A 68 21.42 6.37 -7.51
N THR A 69 21.55 7.60 -7.01
CA THR A 69 22.68 8.51 -7.26
C THR A 69 23.41 8.95 -6.00
N ASP A 70 22.94 8.52 -4.82
CA ASP A 70 23.57 8.82 -3.54
C ASP A 70 24.93 8.12 -3.38
N GLU A 71 25.70 8.51 -2.35
CA GLU A 71 27.03 7.97 -2.09
C GLU A 71 27.05 6.45 -1.87
N HIS A 72 25.93 5.86 -1.46
CA HIS A 72 25.80 4.40 -1.27
C HIS A 72 25.34 3.68 -2.52
N ALA A 73 25.08 4.37 -3.63
CA ALA A 73 24.51 3.77 -4.83
C ALA A 73 25.35 2.60 -5.42
N PRO A 74 26.70 2.65 -5.47
CA PRO A 74 27.49 1.51 -5.94
C PRO A 74 27.27 0.25 -5.09
N ALA A 75 27.34 0.38 -3.76
CA ALA A 75 27.13 -0.73 -2.84
C ALA A 75 25.68 -1.23 -2.88
N ALA A 76 24.71 -0.32 -2.99
CA ALA A 76 23.30 -0.69 -3.10
C ALA A 76 22.99 -1.49 -4.37
N ARG A 77 23.58 -1.12 -5.52
CA ARG A 77 23.43 -1.88 -6.77
C ARG A 77 24.06 -3.26 -6.70
N GLU A 78 25.21 -3.39 -6.07
CA GLU A 78 25.85 -4.69 -5.85
C GLU A 78 25.03 -5.58 -4.92
N PHE A 79 24.57 -5.03 -3.79
CA PHE A 79 23.66 -5.71 -2.88
C PHE A 79 22.40 -6.20 -3.60
N TRP A 80 21.78 -5.35 -4.42
CA TRP A 80 20.61 -5.75 -5.19
C TRP A 80 20.93 -6.83 -6.23
N ARG A 81 22.03 -6.69 -6.98
CA ARG A 81 22.45 -7.68 -7.98
C ARG A 81 22.56 -9.08 -7.36
N GLU A 82 23.12 -9.18 -6.16
CA GLU A 82 23.27 -10.45 -5.43
C GLU A 82 21.95 -10.91 -4.79
N GLY A 83 21.19 -9.98 -4.21
CA GLY A 83 19.91 -10.27 -3.55
C GLY A 83 18.75 -10.57 -4.51
N ARG A 84 18.86 -10.17 -5.79
CA ARG A 84 17.78 -10.28 -6.78
C ARG A 84 17.29 -11.71 -6.96
N ALA A 85 18.20 -12.68 -7.01
CA ALA A 85 17.84 -14.10 -7.15
C ALA A 85 17.09 -14.62 -5.93
N THR A 86 17.52 -14.24 -4.72
CA THR A 86 16.82 -14.57 -3.47
C THR A 86 15.44 -13.91 -3.41
N TRP A 87 15.32 -12.67 -3.90
CA TRP A 87 14.04 -11.98 -4.00
C TRP A 87 13.07 -12.73 -4.92
N LEU A 88 13.51 -13.16 -6.11
CA LEU A 88 12.69 -13.95 -7.03
C LEU A 88 12.37 -15.34 -6.50
N ALA A 89 13.26 -15.95 -5.71
CA ALA A 89 12.97 -17.21 -5.05
C ALA A 89 11.85 -17.06 -4.01
N ALA A 90 11.80 -15.94 -3.29
CA ALA A 90 10.72 -15.63 -2.34
C ALA A 90 9.42 -15.21 -3.05
N TRP A 91 9.52 -14.47 -4.16
CA TRP A 91 8.39 -13.92 -4.92
C TRP A 91 8.48 -14.33 -6.40
N PRO A 92 8.15 -15.60 -6.73
CA PRO A 92 8.39 -16.15 -8.07
C PRO A 92 7.62 -15.47 -9.20
N SER A 93 6.50 -14.82 -8.88
CA SER A 93 5.69 -14.05 -9.82
C SER A 93 6.36 -12.75 -10.27
N GLY A 94 7.44 -12.32 -9.61
CA GLY A 94 8.00 -10.99 -9.82
C GLY A 94 7.31 -9.91 -8.98
N THR A 95 6.40 -10.28 -8.07
CA THR A 95 5.61 -9.32 -7.27
C THR A 95 5.53 -9.75 -5.81
N ARG A 96 5.81 -8.81 -4.90
CA ARG A 96 5.60 -8.93 -3.45
C ARG A 96 4.43 -8.05 -3.03
N TYR A 97 3.55 -8.59 -2.20
CA TYR A 97 2.41 -7.88 -1.61
C TYR A 97 2.62 -7.69 -0.11
N ASP A 98 2.80 -6.45 0.33
CA ASP A 98 2.98 -6.10 1.73
C ASP A 98 1.65 -5.65 2.34
N VAL A 99 1.19 -6.33 3.38
CA VAL A 99 -0.01 -5.94 4.13
C VAL A 99 0.38 -5.00 5.26
N ARG A 100 -0.21 -3.82 5.29
CA ARG A 100 0.14 -2.78 6.25
C ARG A 100 -1.09 -2.19 6.92
N CYS A 101 -0.96 -1.77 8.17
CA CYS A 101 -2.03 -1.09 8.89
C CYS A 101 -1.48 -0.05 9.87
N LEU A 102 -2.10 1.11 9.96
CA LEU A 102 -1.84 2.06 11.04
C LEU A 102 -2.68 1.66 12.26
N ASP A 103 -2.10 0.87 13.14
CA ASP A 103 -2.76 0.27 14.31
C ASP A 103 -2.05 0.57 15.65
N GLY A 104 -0.98 1.38 15.60
CA GLY A 104 -0.20 1.75 16.78
C GLY A 104 0.91 0.77 17.14
N GLY A 105 1.12 -0.29 16.34
CA GLY A 105 2.20 -1.26 16.57
C GLY A 105 3.60 -0.65 16.38
N ALA A 106 3.78 0.21 15.38
CA ALA A 106 4.96 1.06 15.24
C ALA A 106 4.68 2.49 15.73
N TRP A 107 5.72 3.16 16.23
CA TRP A 107 5.59 4.49 16.85
C TRP A 107 5.36 5.61 15.82
N ASP A 108 5.83 5.46 14.58
CA ASP A 108 5.88 6.49 13.53
C ASP A 108 5.34 6.07 12.15
N ARG A 109 4.94 4.81 11.97
CA ARG A 109 4.57 4.27 10.66
C ARG A 109 3.47 3.23 10.74
N SER A 110 2.95 2.84 9.58
CA SER A 110 2.13 1.64 9.48
C SER A 110 2.92 0.39 9.88
N THR A 111 2.30 -0.47 10.68
CA THR A 111 2.81 -1.78 11.03
C THR A 111 2.78 -2.67 9.79
N ASN A 112 3.88 -3.39 9.53
CA ASN A 112 3.91 -4.42 8.51
C ASN A 112 3.36 -5.73 9.11
N TRP A 113 2.23 -6.20 8.61
CA TRP A 113 1.62 -7.47 9.03
C TRP A 113 2.21 -8.68 8.31
N GLY A 114 2.89 -8.46 7.18
CA GLY A 114 3.56 -9.52 6.43
C GLY A 114 3.75 -9.16 4.96
N SER A 115 4.57 -9.97 4.30
CA SER A 115 4.83 -9.91 2.86
C SER A 115 4.47 -11.25 2.22
N PHE A 116 3.76 -11.20 1.10
CA PHE A 116 3.16 -12.39 0.48
C PHE A 116 3.48 -12.47 -1.01
N PRO A 117 3.62 -13.69 -1.58
CA PRO A 117 3.87 -13.91 -3.00
C PRO A 117 2.61 -13.75 -3.87
N THR A 118 1.41 -13.76 -3.28
CA THR A 118 0.15 -13.60 -4.01
C THR A 118 -0.78 -12.60 -3.35
N LEU A 119 -1.63 -11.98 -4.16
CA LEU A 119 -2.64 -11.03 -3.69
C LEU A 119 -3.65 -11.71 -2.76
N GLU A 120 -4.03 -12.96 -3.04
CA GLU A 120 -4.99 -13.73 -2.26
C GLU A 120 -4.50 -13.95 -0.83
N GLN A 121 -3.21 -14.27 -0.65
CA GLN A 121 -2.62 -14.45 0.69
C GLN A 121 -2.51 -13.13 1.45
N ALA A 122 -2.21 -12.03 0.75
CA ALA A 122 -2.22 -10.70 1.36
C ALA A 122 -3.64 -10.30 1.81
N VAL A 123 -4.65 -10.57 0.97
CA VAL A 123 -6.06 -10.34 1.31
C VAL A 123 -6.48 -11.20 2.48
N GLU A 124 -6.15 -12.49 2.50
CA GLU A 124 -6.43 -13.38 3.64
C GLU A 124 -5.84 -12.82 4.94
N CYS A 125 -4.57 -12.43 4.94
CA CYS A 125 -3.92 -11.81 6.10
C CYS A 125 -4.66 -10.55 6.58
N ALA A 126 -4.99 -9.65 5.65
CA ALA A 126 -5.71 -8.42 5.96
C ALA A 126 -7.12 -8.70 6.51
N LEU A 127 -7.80 -9.73 5.99
CA LEU A 127 -9.13 -10.11 6.45
C LEU A 127 -9.11 -10.76 7.84
N THR A 128 -8.12 -11.60 8.10
CA THR A 128 -7.99 -12.32 9.38
C THR A 128 -7.52 -11.40 10.50
N GLN A 129 -6.45 -10.62 10.30
CA GLN A 129 -5.95 -9.70 11.33
C GLN A 129 -6.84 -8.47 11.47
N GLY A 130 -7.45 -8.01 10.37
CA GLY A 130 -8.35 -6.87 10.33
C GLY A 130 -9.82 -7.23 10.56
N ALA A 131 -10.15 -8.35 11.20
CA ALA A 131 -11.54 -8.79 11.38
C ALA A 131 -12.42 -7.77 12.14
N ASN A 132 -11.80 -6.92 12.98
CA ASN A 132 -12.47 -5.84 13.73
C ASN A 132 -12.09 -4.44 13.24
N MET A 133 -11.53 -4.33 12.04
CA MET A 133 -10.94 -3.10 11.50
C MET A 133 -11.78 -2.53 10.35
N ASN A 134 -11.60 -1.23 10.05
CA ASN A 134 -12.35 -0.51 9.03
C ASN A 134 -12.06 -1.09 7.63
N ARG A 135 -13.04 -1.07 6.72
CA ARG A 135 -12.92 -1.55 5.34
C ARG A 135 -13.81 -0.76 4.40
N ILE A 136 -13.37 -0.54 3.16
CA ILE A 136 -14.16 0.15 2.15
C ILE A 136 -15.28 -0.78 1.66
N VAL A 137 -16.52 -0.41 1.95
CA VAL A 137 -17.72 -1.22 1.66
C VAL A 137 -18.51 -0.74 0.43
N CYS A 138 -18.18 0.42 -0.14
CA CYS A 138 -18.81 0.93 -1.36
C CYS A 138 -17.77 1.54 -2.30
N ALA A 139 -17.95 1.40 -3.60
CA ALA A 139 -17.26 2.19 -4.59
C ALA A 139 -18.36 2.87 -5.39
N THR A 140 -18.66 4.13 -5.10
CA THR A 140 -19.51 4.89 -6.01
C THR A 140 -18.69 5.21 -7.25
N PRO A 141 -19.20 4.97 -8.47
CA PRO A 141 -18.53 5.45 -9.66
C PRO A 141 -18.43 6.98 -9.62
N ASP A 142 -17.32 7.51 -10.13
CA ASP A 142 -17.06 8.95 -10.23
C ASP A 142 -18.29 9.72 -10.73
N PRO A 143 -18.68 10.84 -10.08
CA PRO A 143 -19.72 11.72 -10.61
C PRO A 143 -19.15 12.60 -11.74
N VAL A 144 -18.62 12.01 -12.81
CA VAL A 144 -18.26 12.74 -14.05
C VAL A 144 -18.64 11.94 -15.29
N ALA A 145 -19.95 11.91 -15.58
CA ALA A 145 -20.48 11.79 -16.95
C ALA A 145 -21.92 12.33 -17.08
N ALA A 146 -22.35 13.27 -16.22
CA ALA A 146 -23.61 14.00 -16.41
C ALA A 146 -23.31 15.34 -17.11
N GLY A 147 -22.77 15.27 -18.32
CA GLY A 147 -22.40 16.41 -19.14
C GLY A 147 -22.56 16.07 -20.62
N GLY A 148 -23.81 15.87 -21.03
CA GLY A 148 -24.14 15.50 -22.40
C GLY A 148 -25.64 15.51 -22.63
N THR A 149 -26.27 16.67 -22.46
CA THR A 149 -27.63 16.89 -22.95
C THR A 149 -27.53 17.55 -24.33
N LEU A 150 -27.97 16.78 -25.33
CA LEU A 150 -28.53 17.09 -26.66
C LEU A 150 -28.12 18.42 -27.34
#